data_AF-A0A0R0IWH4-F1
#
_entry.id   AF-A0A0R0IWH4-F1
#
_cell.length_a   1.000
_cell.length_b   1.000
_cell.length_c   1.000
_cell.angle_alpha   90.00
_cell.angle_beta   90.00
_cell.angle_gamma   90.00
#
_symmetry.space_group_name_H-M   'P 1'
#
loop_
_entity.id
_entity.type
_entity.pdbx_description
1 polymer ?
#
loop_
_entity_poly.entity_id
_entity_poly.type
_entity_poly.pdbx_seq_one_letter_code
_entity_poly.pdbx_strand_id
1 'polypeptide(L)'
;MQKHIFSQFCTKLVKHGLKRTKQTEAEQMVRVFLSIVGHAEGNRMKQERFQHSGETISRYFHKVLHVYLNLSVEYIKPQDPTFCHVPTKFKDDRNVIRTIDGTHIQCVVAPSEQPKFIGRKGYPTQDLVVICD
;
A
#
# COMPACT_ATOMS: atom_id res chain seq x y z
N MET A 1 5.55 15.61 -10.13
CA MET A 1 4.57 14.99 -11.05
C MET A 1 4.22 15.99 -12.15
N GLN A 2 4.25 15.60 -13.43
CA GLN A 2 3.87 16.49 -14.52
C GLN A 2 2.37 16.80 -14.48
N LYS A 3 1.96 18.00 -14.88
CA LYS A 3 0.56 18.47 -14.77
C LYS A 3 -0.43 17.56 -15.49
N HIS A 4 -0.08 17.07 -16.69
CA HIS A 4 -0.96 16.21 -17.47
C HIS A 4 -1.18 14.85 -16.79
N ILE A 5 -0.13 14.25 -16.21
CA ILE A 5 -0.21 12.99 -15.44
C ILE A 5 -1.11 13.18 -14.22
N PHE A 6 -0.92 14.30 -13.50
CA PHE A 6 -1.75 14.63 -12.35
C PHE A 6 -3.23 14.78 -12.72
N SER A 7 -3.53 15.45 -13.83
CA SER A 7 -4.90 15.60 -14.33
C SER A 7 -5.53 14.26 -14.75
N GLN A 8 -4.75 13.39 -15.42
CA GLN A 8 -5.19 12.03 -15.76
C GLN A 8 -5.47 11.21 -14.50
N PHE A 9 -4.61 11.30 -13.49
CA PHE A 9 -4.82 10.62 -12.21
C PHE A 9 -6.08 11.10 -11.50
N CYS A 10 -6.31 12.41 -11.42
CA CYS A 10 -7.54 12.97 -10.87
C CYS A 10 -8.78 12.48 -11.64
N THR A 11 -8.71 12.48 -12.97
CA THR A 11 -9.78 11.99 -13.83
C THR A 11 -10.08 10.50 -13.59
N LYS A 12 -9.04 9.68 -13.42
CA LYS A 12 -9.18 8.25 -13.10
C LYS A 12 -9.85 8.07 -11.74
N LEU A 13 -9.43 8.79 -10.70
CA LEU A 13 -10.07 8.72 -9.37
C LEU A 13 -11.54 9.15 -9.40
N VAL A 14 -11.90 10.18 -10.18
CA VAL A 14 -13.30 10.59 -10.37
C VAL A 14 -14.11 9.47 -11.03
N LYS A 15 -13.56 8.81 -12.05
CA LYS A 15 -14.20 7.65 -12.70
C LYS A 15 -14.41 6.47 -11.74
N HIS A 16 -13.56 6.31 -10.72
CA HIS A 16 -13.69 5.29 -9.67
C HIS A 16 -14.51 5.74 -8.45
N GLY A 17 -15.21 6.88 -8.52
CA GLY A 17 -16.18 7.27 -7.50
C GLY A 17 -15.72 8.35 -6.52
N LEU A 18 -14.63 9.08 -6.81
CA LEU A 18 -14.30 10.29 -6.05
C LEU A 18 -15.40 11.34 -6.25
N LYS A 19 -16.30 11.43 -5.26
CA LYS A 19 -17.44 12.37 -5.26
C LYS A 19 -16.94 13.81 -5.30
N ARG A 20 -17.45 14.57 -6.27
CA ARG A 20 -17.07 15.96 -6.56
C ARG A 20 -18.26 16.91 -6.47
N THR A 21 -18.05 18.16 -6.09
CA THR A 21 -18.92 19.27 -6.54
C THR A 21 -18.35 19.94 -7.79
N LYS A 22 -17.02 20.09 -7.88
CA LYS A 22 -16.30 20.71 -8.99
C LYS A 22 -14.98 19.97 -9.29
N GLN A 23 -14.46 20.10 -10.51
CA GLN A 23 -13.17 19.46 -10.89
C GLN A 23 -11.99 19.99 -10.07
N THR A 24 -11.99 21.29 -9.78
CA THR A 24 -10.97 21.94 -8.94
C THR A 24 -10.93 21.38 -7.51
N GLU A 25 -12.08 20.97 -6.98
CA GLU A 25 -12.18 20.33 -5.65
C GLU A 25 -11.52 18.95 -5.64
N ALA A 26 -11.77 18.13 -6.67
CA ALA A 26 -11.14 16.82 -6.81
C ALA A 26 -9.61 16.95 -6.90
N GLU A 27 -9.11 17.89 -7.71
CA GLU A 27 -7.68 18.16 -7.76
C GLU A 27 -7.11 18.59 -6.41
N GLN A 28 -7.82 19.44 -5.66
CA GLN A 28 -7.37 19.86 -4.34
C GLN A 28 -7.32 18.69 -3.35
N MET A 29 -8.34 17.83 -3.32
CA MET A 29 -8.35 16.62 -2.48
C MET A 29 -7.16 15.71 -2.80
N VAL A 30 -6.92 15.45 -4.09
CA VAL A 30 -5.81 14.59 -4.53
C VAL A 30 -4.46 15.22 -4.21
N ARG A 31 -4.31 16.56 -4.34
CA ARG A 31 -3.09 17.27 -3.92
C ARG A 31 -2.82 17.12 -2.43
N VAL A 32 -3.85 17.28 -1.60
CA VAL A 32 -3.73 17.10 -0.13
C VAL A 32 -3.29 15.67 0.18
N PHE A 33 -3.96 14.67 -0.40
CA PHE A 33 -3.62 13.26 -0.20
C PHE A 33 -2.16 12.96 -0.59
N LEU A 34 -1.77 13.29 -1.83
CA LEU A 34 -0.41 13.06 -2.33
C LEU A 34 0.65 13.81 -1.51
N SER A 35 0.32 15.01 -1.03
CA SER A 35 1.23 15.79 -0.20
C SER A 35 1.42 15.17 1.19
N ILE A 36 0.38 14.56 1.78
CA ILE A 36 0.48 13.85 3.07
C ILE A 36 1.33 12.59 2.90
N VAL A 37 0.98 11.71 1.96
CA VAL A 37 1.68 10.43 1.78
C VAL A 37 3.10 10.60 1.24
N GLY A 38 3.35 11.62 0.41
CA GLY A 38 4.66 11.85 -0.21
C GLY A 38 5.67 12.54 0.70
N HIS A 39 5.23 13.24 1.75
CA HIS A 39 6.12 13.98 2.65
C HIS A 39 6.04 13.53 4.12
N ALA A 40 5.18 12.56 4.45
CA ALA A 40 4.93 12.11 5.83
C ALA A 40 4.64 13.26 6.81
N GLU A 41 4.01 14.33 6.32
CA GLU A 41 3.74 15.54 7.09
C GLU A 41 2.43 15.41 7.89
N GLY A 42 2.45 15.87 9.13
CA GLY A 42 1.29 15.82 10.03
C GLY A 42 0.15 16.77 9.62
N ASN A 43 -1.06 16.48 10.12
CA ASN A 43 -2.29 17.22 9.79
C ASN A 43 -2.17 18.73 10.01
N ARG A 44 -1.49 19.18 11.07
CA ARG A 44 -1.33 20.62 11.39
C ARG A 44 -0.59 21.38 10.29
N MET A 45 0.50 20.84 9.77
CA MET A 45 1.28 21.48 8.70
C MET A 45 0.47 21.62 7.41
N LYS A 46 -0.41 20.65 7.14
CA LYS A 46 -1.31 20.70 5.98
C LYS A 46 -2.43 21.71 6.13
N GLN A 47 -2.94 21.92 7.34
CA GLN A 47 -3.91 22.98 7.61
C GLN A 47 -3.33 24.35 7.27
N GLU A 48 -2.10 24.62 7.70
CA GLU A 48 -1.38 25.85 7.41
C GLU A 48 -1.07 25.99 5.90
N ARG A 49 -0.62 24.92 5.24
CA ARG A 49 -0.26 24.97 3.82
C ARG A 49 -1.46 25.12 2.88
N PHE A 50 -2.55 24.41 3.17
CA PHE A 50 -3.73 24.39 2.30
C PHE A 50 -4.84 25.34 2.78
N GLN A 51 -4.64 26.02 3.92
CA GLN A 51 -5.59 26.96 4.52
C GLN A 51 -6.98 26.35 4.74
N HIS A 52 -7.00 25.13 5.28
CA HIS A 52 -8.20 24.37 5.60
C HIS A 52 -8.18 23.95 7.06
N SER A 53 -9.37 23.70 7.64
CA SER A 53 -9.46 23.08 8.96
C SER A 53 -8.91 21.65 8.93
N GLY A 54 -8.43 21.15 10.08
CA GLY A 54 -7.93 19.79 10.20
C GLY A 54 -8.99 18.73 9.90
N GLU A 55 -10.25 19.07 10.14
CA GLU A 55 -11.42 18.28 9.80
C GLU A 55 -11.56 18.15 8.28
N THR A 56 -11.44 19.26 7.53
CA THR A 56 -11.44 19.24 6.06
C THR A 56 -10.25 18.48 5.48
N ILE A 57 -9.04 18.69 6.00
CA ILE A 57 -7.85 17.94 5.56
C ILE A 57 -8.05 16.43 5.76
N SER A 58 -8.55 16.04 6.94
CA SER A 58 -8.85 14.64 7.25
C SER A 58 -9.90 14.06 6.30
N ARG A 59 -11.01 14.77 6.06
CA ARG A 59 -12.04 14.33 5.09
C ARG A 59 -11.47 14.16 3.68
N TYR A 60 -10.67 15.11 3.21
CA TYR A 60 -10.06 15.04 1.88
C TYR A 60 -9.13 13.83 1.75
N PHE A 61 -8.28 13.62 2.76
CA PHE A 61 -7.39 12.46 2.81
C PHE A 61 -8.18 11.14 2.74
N HIS A 62 -9.18 10.97 3.62
CA HIS A 62 -9.94 9.71 3.69
C HIS A 62 -10.81 9.47 2.44
N LYS A 63 -11.40 10.53 1.84
CA LYS A 63 -12.14 10.41 0.58
C LYS A 63 -11.25 9.87 -0.54
N VAL A 64 -10.05 10.43 -0.71
CA VAL A 64 -9.12 9.97 -1.74
C VAL A 64 -8.58 8.59 -1.41
N LEU A 65 -8.22 8.33 -0.14
CA LEU A 65 -7.72 7.03 0.31
C LEU A 65 -8.72 5.91 -0.01
N HIS A 66 -10.00 6.08 0.29
CA HIS A 66 -11.01 5.06 0.05
C HIS A 66 -11.14 4.70 -1.44
N VAL A 67 -11.17 5.71 -2.31
CA VAL A 67 -11.21 5.51 -3.76
C VAL A 67 -9.91 4.91 -4.28
N TYR A 68 -8.77 5.35 -3.74
CA TYR A 68 -7.46 4.84 -4.12
C TYR A 68 -7.28 3.38 -3.73
N LEU A 69 -7.75 2.96 -2.56
CA LEU A 69 -7.71 1.55 -2.13
C LEU A 69 -8.53 0.67 -3.08
N ASN A 70 -9.73 1.11 -3.44
CA ASN A 70 -10.56 0.40 -4.42
C ASN A 70 -9.87 0.32 -5.79
N LEU A 71 -9.25 1.42 -6.21
CA LEU A 71 -8.47 1.48 -7.45
C LEU A 71 -7.25 0.54 -7.40
N SER A 72 -6.58 0.46 -6.25
CA SER A 72 -5.33 -0.28 -6.09
C SER A 72 -5.50 -1.77 -6.35
N VAL A 73 -6.67 -2.34 -6.10
CA VAL A 73 -6.99 -3.75 -6.39
C VAL A 73 -6.84 -4.06 -7.89
N GLU A 74 -7.09 -3.10 -8.77
CA GLU A 74 -6.93 -3.30 -10.22
C GLU A 74 -5.47 -3.29 -10.67
N TYR A 75 -4.61 -2.57 -9.94
CA TYR A 75 -3.20 -2.35 -10.29
C TYR A 75 -2.23 -3.26 -9.54
N ILE A 76 -2.54 -3.60 -8.28
CA ILE A 76 -1.74 -4.44 -7.41
C ILE A 76 -2.28 -5.86 -7.53
N LYS A 77 -2.01 -6.48 -8.68
CA LYS A 77 -2.32 -7.89 -8.94
C LYS A 77 -1.15 -8.56 -9.67
N PRO A 78 -0.97 -9.88 -9.53
CA PRO A 78 0.03 -10.61 -10.29
C PRO A 78 -0.16 -10.41 -11.80
N GLN A 79 0.93 -10.29 -12.55
CA GLN A 79 0.86 -10.27 -14.02
C GLN A 79 0.35 -11.62 -14.57
N ASP A 80 0.77 -12.71 -13.94
CA ASP A 80 0.25 -14.06 -14.18
C ASP A 80 -0.56 -14.48 -12.94
N PRO A 81 -1.89 -14.28 -12.94
CA PRO A 81 -2.74 -14.72 -11.82
C PRO A 81 -2.85 -16.25 -11.74
N THR A 82 -2.46 -16.98 -12.78
CA THR A 82 -2.48 -18.45 -12.76
C THR A 82 -1.18 -19.05 -12.25
N PHE A 83 -0.13 -18.23 -12.10
CA PHE A 83 1.23 -18.63 -11.74
C PHE A 83 1.77 -19.83 -12.55
N CYS A 84 1.25 -20.04 -13.76
CA CYS A 84 1.59 -21.20 -14.60
C CYS A 84 2.98 -21.05 -15.24
N HIS A 85 3.49 -19.84 -15.36
CA HIS A 85 4.80 -19.60 -15.96
C HIS A 85 5.87 -19.31 -14.90
N VAL A 86 6.69 -20.31 -14.57
CA VAL A 86 7.94 -20.10 -13.81
C VAL A 86 9.03 -19.57 -14.77
N PRO A 87 9.55 -18.34 -14.58
CA PRO A 87 10.66 -17.81 -15.38
C PRO A 87 11.85 -18.78 -15.42
N THR A 88 12.48 -18.96 -16.58
CA THR A 88 13.59 -19.93 -16.78
C THR A 88 14.72 -19.79 -15.75
N LYS A 89 14.99 -18.56 -15.30
CA LYS A 89 15.97 -18.26 -14.23
C LYS A 89 15.71 -18.95 -12.88
N PHE A 90 14.52 -19.50 -12.66
CA PHE A 90 14.13 -20.23 -11.45
C PHE A 90 13.87 -21.71 -11.70
N LYS A 91 14.02 -22.23 -12.94
CA LYS A 91 13.71 -23.64 -13.25
C LYS A 91 14.72 -24.62 -12.65
N ASP A 92 15.95 -24.18 -12.44
CA ASP A 92 17.02 -25.05 -11.89
C ASP A 92 17.07 -25.03 -10.36
N ASP A 93 16.61 -23.93 -9.76
CA ASP A 93 16.48 -23.77 -8.32
C ASP A 93 15.18 -24.41 -7.80
N ARG A 94 15.09 -25.74 -7.94
CA ARG A 94 13.91 -26.53 -7.51
C ARG A 94 13.52 -26.35 -6.04
N ASN A 95 14.37 -25.72 -5.22
CA ASN A 95 14.15 -25.50 -3.79
C ASN A 95 14.28 -24.04 -3.33
N VAL A 96 14.45 -23.06 -4.24
CA VAL A 96 14.63 -21.67 -3.81
C VAL A 96 13.31 -20.93 -3.97
N ILE A 97 12.40 -21.14 -3.02
CA ILE A 97 11.41 -20.11 -2.66
C ILE A 97 12.25 -18.94 -2.16
N ARG A 98 12.66 -18.06 -3.07
CA ARG A 98 13.47 -16.90 -2.71
C ARG A 98 12.64 -16.09 -1.72
N THR A 99 13.15 -16.03 -0.51
CA THR A 99 12.63 -15.30 0.64
C THR A 99 12.06 -13.97 0.19
N ILE A 100 10.74 -13.93 0.01
CA ILE A 100 10.00 -12.71 0.30
C ILE A 100 10.19 -12.59 1.79
N ASP A 101 10.91 -11.56 2.26
CA ASP A 101 11.09 -11.31 3.70
C ASP A 101 9.68 -11.24 4.30
N GLY A 102 9.25 -12.37 4.85
CA GLY A 102 7.87 -12.51 5.28
C GLY A 102 7.74 -11.92 6.66
N THR A 103 6.49 -11.73 7.07
CA THR A 103 6.25 -11.10 8.37
C THR A 103 6.48 -12.15 9.43
N HIS A 104 7.58 -12.02 10.18
CA HIS A 104 7.83 -12.85 11.36
C HIS A 104 6.85 -12.49 12.48
N ILE A 105 5.93 -13.42 12.77
CA ILE A 105 5.00 -13.31 13.90
C ILE A 105 5.51 -14.18 15.05
N GLN A 106 5.36 -13.70 16.28
CA GLN A 106 5.70 -14.47 17.48
C GLN A 106 4.84 -15.75 17.55
N CYS A 107 5.49 -16.88 17.78
CA CYS A 107 4.81 -18.17 17.95
C CYS A 107 5.03 -18.72 19.37
N VAL A 108 4.06 -19.48 19.85
CA VAL A 108 4.15 -20.20 21.12
C VAL A 108 4.37 -21.67 20.79
N VAL A 109 5.57 -22.16 21.09
CA VAL A 109 5.95 -23.57 20.89
C VAL A 109 6.55 -24.12 22.19
N ALA A 110 6.54 -25.44 22.33
CA ALA A 110 7.10 -26.11 23.50
C ALA A 110 8.58 -25.71 23.71
N PRO A 111 9.06 -25.58 24.97
CA PRO A 111 10.43 -25.13 25.25
C PRO A 111 11.52 -25.94 24.53
N SER A 112 11.31 -27.24 24.35
CA SER A 112 12.21 -28.14 23.61
C SER A 112 12.32 -27.83 22.12
N GLU A 113 11.33 -27.17 21.53
CA GLU A 113 11.29 -26.83 20.11
C GLU A 113 11.66 -25.38 19.80
N GLN A 114 11.59 -24.49 20.80
CA GLN A 114 11.89 -23.06 20.64
C GLN A 114 13.21 -22.74 19.93
N PRO A 115 14.33 -23.46 20.16
CA PRO A 115 15.59 -23.17 19.48
C PRO A 115 15.51 -23.20 17.94
N LYS A 116 14.56 -23.95 17.38
CA LYS A 116 14.34 -24.04 15.92
C LYS A 116 13.67 -22.79 15.33
N PHE A 117 12.98 -22.02 16.16
CA PHE A 117 12.15 -20.88 15.75
C PHE A 117 12.71 -19.53 16.22
N ILE A 118 13.78 -19.51 17.02
CA ILE A 118 14.40 -18.27 17.47
C ILE A 118 15.24 -17.68 16.34
N GLY A 119 14.75 -16.58 15.76
CA GLY A 119 15.49 -15.79 14.78
C GLY A 119 16.26 -14.63 15.43
N ARG A 120 16.55 -13.60 14.62
CA ARG A 120 17.28 -12.39 15.03
C ARG A 120 16.68 -11.64 16.23
N LYS A 121 15.39 -11.83 16.50
CA LYS A 121 14.67 -11.14 17.59
C LYS A 121 14.88 -11.75 18.98
N GLY A 122 15.49 -12.93 19.07
CA GLY A 122 15.79 -13.60 20.35
C GLY A 122 14.59 -14.30 21.01
N TYR A 123 13.42 -14.26 20.39
CA TYR A 123 12.24 -15.03 20.78
C TYR A 123 11.73 -15.86 19.57
N PRO A 124 10.98 -16.96 19.81
CA PRO A 124 10.43 -17.80 18.75
C PRO A 124 9.50 -17.00 17.82
N THR A 125 9.78 -17.05 16.53
CA THR A 125 8.91 -16.48 15.49
C THR A 125 8.73 -17.47 14.35
N GLN A 126 7.60 -17.36 13.66
CA GLN A 126 7.34 -18.06 12.41
C GLN A 126 7.18 -17.04 11.30
N ASP A 127 7.82 -17.32 10.18
CA ASP A 127 7.67 -16.50 8.98
C ASP A 127 6.30 -16.79 8.33
N LEU A 128 5.46 -15.76 8.21
CA LEU A 128 4.24 -15.83 7.41
C LEU A 128 4.52 -15.30 6.01
N VAL A 129 4.54 -16.22 5.06
CA VAL A 129 4.47 -15.90 3.63
C VAL A 129 3.01 -16.00 3.21
N VAL A 130 2.38 -14.86 2.96
CA VAL A 130 1.05 -14.83 2.34
C VAL A 130 1.25 -14.99 0.84
N ILE A 131 0.85 -16.15 0.33
CA ILE A 131 0.70 -16.38 -1.11
C ILE A 131 -0.74 -16.01 -1.44
N CYS A 132 -0.92 -14.96 -2.24
CA CYS A 132 -2.25 -14.63 -2.77
C CYS A 132 -2.48 -15.48 -4.01
N ASP A 133 -3.51 -16.34 -3.97
CA ASP A 133 -4.12 -16.97 -5.15
C ASP A 133 -4.81 -15.92 -6.04
#